data_AF-A0AAE2BX86-F1
#
_entry.id   AF-A0AAE2BX86-F1
#
_cell.length_a   1.000
_cell.length_b   1.000
_cell.length_c   1.000
_cell.angle_alpha   90.00
_cell.angle_beta   90.00
_cell.angle_gamma   90.00
#
_symmetry.space_group_name_H-M   'P 1'
#
loop_
_entity.id
_entity.type
_entity.pdbx_description
1 polymer ?
#
loop_
_entity_poly.entity_id
_entity_poly.type
_entity_poly.pdbx_seq_one_letter_code
_entity_poly.pdbx_strand_id
1 'polypeptide(L)'
;MPSGVHMTRKEYVALLAQNVECIATLYTTTSGSRNGHTPIFLWYGLNIEGYKGIQQDVRKCLMNARYLRDGLRNARISTMLNEMSIVVVFERPLDPKLFRHWRNFLRRKHGACCRNASCQNIG
;
A
#
# COMPACT_ATOMS: atom_id res chain seq x y z
N MET A 1 11.03 -9.01 -4.08
CA MET A 1 10.28 -10.10 -3.42
C MET A 1 8.96 -9.52 -2.92
N PRO A 2 7.83 -9.78 -3.57
CA PRO A 2 6.52 -9.38 -3.03
C PRO A 2 6.27 -10.16 -1.73
N SER A 3 5.82 -9.46 -0.69
CA SER A 3 5.52 -10.03 0.61
C SER A 3 4.16 -9.52 1.11
N GLY A 4 3.53 -10.31 1.98
CA GLY A 4 2.24 -9.99 2.57
C GLY A 4 1.97 -10.92 3.74
N VAL A 5 1.09 -10.50 4.64
CA VAL A 5 0.65 -11.28 5.79
C VAL A 5 -0.86 -11.45 5.69
N HIS A 6 -1.34 -12.68 5.75
CA HIS A 6 -2.76 -12.99 5.89
C HIS A 6 -3.03 -13.43 7.33
N MET A 7 -3.96 -12.77 8.01
CA MET A 7 -4.38 -13.10 9.37
C MET A 7 -5.89 -13.30 9.38
N THR A 8 -6.34 -14.37 10.03
CA THR A 8 -7.75 -14.69 10.22
C THR A 8 -7.97 -15.32 11.60
N ARG A 9 -9.23 -15.40 12.05
CA ARG A 9 -9.56 -16.08 13.30
C ARG A 9 -9.37 -17.59 13.14
N LYS A 10 -8.97 -18.27 14.22
CA LYS A 10 -8.68 -19.72 14.23
C LYS A 10 -9.87 -20.56 13.74
N GLU A 11 -11.09 -20.16 14.07
CA GLU A 11 -12.33 -20.82 13.63
C GLU A 11 -12.45 -20.93 12.11
N TYR A 12 -11.98 -19.92 11.36
CA TYR A 12 -12.01 -19.94 9.89
C TYR A 12 -10.85 -20.74 9.28
N VAL A 13 -9.78 -20.98 10.04
CA VAL A 13 -8.64 -21.80 9.56
C VAL A 13 -9.03 -23.26 9.45
N ALA A 14 -9.86 -23.76 10.37
CA ALA A 14 -10.32 -25.16 10.37
C ALA A 14 -11.14 -25.52 9.12
N LEU A 15 -11.87 -24.54 8.55
CA LEU A 15 -12.63 -24.69 7.31
C LEU A 15 -11.74 -24.77 6.06
N LEU A 16 -10.52 -24.23 6.14
CA LEU A 16 -9.56 -24.16 5.03
C LEU A 16 -8.50 -25.26 5.09
N ALA A 17 -8.47 -26.02 6.19
CA ALA A 17 -7.52 -27.09 6.40
C ALA A 17 -7.79 -28.27 5.46
N GLN A 18 -6.88 -28.47 4.51
CA GLN A 18 -6.84 -29.67 3.68
C GLN A 18 -5.73 -30.59 4.20
N ASN A 19 -6.06 -31.86 4.35
CA ASN A 19 -5.09 -32.86 4.77
C ASN A 19 -4.26 -33.26 3.53
N VAL A 20 -2.95 -33.09 3.59
CA VAL A 20 -2.04 -33.42 2.49
C VAL A 20 -1.06 -34.47 3.00
N GLU A 21 -1.25 -35.71 2.60
CA GLU A 21 -0.59 -36.90 3.13
C GLU A 21 0.94 -36.90 2.92
N CYS A 22 1.44 -36.11 1.97
CA CYS A 22 2.85 -36.07 1.60
C CYS A 22 3.72 -35.13 2.45
N ILE A 23 3.13 -34.35 3.35
CA ILE A 23 3.83 -33.49 4.31
C ILE A 23 3.15 -33.75 5.65
N ALA A 24 3.89 -34.08 6.73
CA ALA A 24 3.33 -34.39 8.04
C ALA A 24 2.70 -33.17 8.76
N THR A 25 2.10 -32.24 8.02
CA THR A 25 1.60 -30.95 8.47
C THR A 25 0.33 -30.57 7.72
N LEU A 26 -0.65 -30.00 8.45
CA LEU A 26 -1.91 -29.52 7.89
C LEU A 26 -1.66 -28.40 6.86
N TYR A 27 -2.23 -28.52 5.65
CA TYR A 27 -2.10 -27.50 4.62
C TYR A 27 -3.19 -26.44 4.81
N THR A 28 -2.76 -25.24 5.24
CA THR A 28 -3.65 -24.10 5.57
C THR A 28 -3.24 -22.82 4.84
N THR A 29 -2.26 -22.90 3.93
CA THR A 29 -1.71 -21.77 3.19
C THR A 29 -2.08 -21.87 1.71
N THR A 30 -2.36 -20.76 1.05
CA THR A 30 -2.65 -20.77 -0.40
C THR A 30 -1.46 -21.21 -1.25
N SER A 31 -0.22 -20.96 -0.79
CA SER A 31 1.01 -21.35 -1.47
C SER A 31 1.63 -22.61 -0.85
N GLY A 32 2.20 -23.46 -1.71
CA GLY A 32 2.92 -24.70 -1.36
C GLY A 32 4.26 -24.42 -0.69
N SER A 33 5.32 -24.30 -1.49
CA SER A 33 6.60 -23.77 -1.01
C SER A 33 6.45 -22.29 -0.64
N ARG A 34 7.13 -21.86 0.42
CA ARG A 34 7.00 -20.52 1.00
C ARG A 34 8.34 -19.82 1.06
N ASN A 35 8.30 -18.50 0.98
CA ASN A 35 9.50 -17.68 1.01
C ASN A 35 10.02 -17.52 2.45
N GLY A 36 10.97 -18.37 2.85
CA GLY A 36 11.57 -18.38 4.19
C GLY A 36 12.35 -17.11 4.57
N HIS A 37 12.75 -16.27 3.60
CA HIS A 37 13.45 -15.02 3.88
C HIS A 37 12.50 -13.87 4.28
N THR A 38 11.24 -13.91 3.83
CA THR A 38 10.23 -12.88 4.13
C THR A 38 10.06 -12.61 5.62
N PRO A 39 9.87 -13.63 6.49
CA PRO A 39 9.73 -13.40 7.93
C PRO A 39 11.00 -12.83 8.58
N ILE A 40 12.19 -13.20 8.09
CA ILE A 40 13.46 -12.68 8.60
C ILE A 40 13.58 -11.18 8.32
N PHE A 41 13.29 -10.75 7.08
CA PHE A 41 13.33 -9.33 6.73
C PHE A 41 12.26 -8.52 7.46
N LEU A 42 11.05 -9.08 7.61
CA LEU A 42 9.98 -8.41 8.35
C LEU A 42 10.36 -8.24 9.83
N TRP A 43 10.85 -9.30 10.47
CA TRP A 43 11.29 -9.26 11.86
C TRP A 43 12.44 -8.26 12.04
N TYR A 44 13.47 -8.33 11.19
CA TYR A 44 14.61 -7.42 11.26
C TYR A 44 14.18 -5.94 11.11
N GLY A 45 13.35 -5.63 10.11
CA GLY A 45 12.83 -4.28 9.91
C GLY A 45 11.99 -3.78 11.08
N LEU A 46 11.10 -4.61 11.62
CA LEU A 46 10.27 -4.25 12.78
C LEU A 46 11.11 -4.01 14.05
N ASN A 47 12.20 -4.77 14.25
CA ASN A 47 13.07 -4.60 15.41
C ASN A 47 13.95 -3.35 15.31
N ILE A 48 14.40 -2.99 14.10
CA ILE A 48 15.19 -1.77 13.90
C ILE A 48 14.34 -0.52 14.10
N GLU A 49 13.19 -0.45 13.43
CA GLU A 49 12.34 0.75 13.48
C GLU A 49 11.63 0.86 14.83
N GLY A 50 11.17 -0.28 15.36
CA GLY A 50 10.34 -0.33 16.56
C GLY A 50 9.03 0.47 16.41
N TYR A 51 8.25 0.52 17.48
CA TYR A 51 6.97 1.22 17.46
C TYR A 51 7.14 2.73 17.20
N LYS A 52 8.13 3.36 17.85
CA LYS A 52 8.39 4.80 17.74
C LYS A 52 8.86 5.22 16.35
N GLY A 53 9.75 4.45 15.72
CA GLY A 53 10.23 4.73 14.36
C GLY A 53 9.09 4.65 13.35
N ILE A 54 8.29 3.57 13.42
CA ILE A 54 7.11 3.41 12.56
C ILE A 54 6.12 4.57 12.76
N GLN A 55 5.84 4.97 14.01
CA GLN A 55 4.95 6.11 14.29
C GLN A 55 5.49 7.42 13.70
N GLN A 56 6.80 7.65 13.79
CA GLN A 56 7.45 8.83 13.23
C GLN A 56 7.37 8.83 11.70
N ASP A 57 7.56 7.68 11.06
CA ASP A 57 7.46 7.51 9.61
C ASP A 57 6.04 7.75 9.10
N VAL A 58 5.02 7.22 9.78
CA VAL A 58 3.62 7.49 9.46
C VAL A 58 3.34 8.99 9.55
N ARG A 59 3.77 9.64 10.64
CA ARG A 59 3.59 11.09 10.81
C ARG A 59 4.27 11.88 9.71
N LYS A 60 5.50 11.51 9.33
CA LYS A 60 6.24 12.14 8.23
C LYS A 60 5.52 11.97 6.89
N CYS A 61 5.02 10.78 6.59
CA CYS A 61 4.24 10.52 5.38
C CYS A 61 2.97 11.37 5.32
N LEU A 62 2.23 11.47 6.43
CA LEU A 62 1.01 12.29 6.52
C LEU A 62 1.32 13.79 6.34
N MET A 63 2.39 14.30 6.97
CA MET A 63 2.83 15.68 6.76
C MET A 63 3.21 15.95 5.31
N ASN A 64 3.95 15.04 4.67
CA ASN A 64 4.33 15.17 3.27
C ASN A 64 3.12 15.18 2.33
N ALA A 65 2.09 14.37 2.62
CA ALA A 65 0.86 14.36 1.84
C ALA A 65 0.13 15.70 1.92
N ARG A 66 0.04 16.29 3.12
CA ARG A 66 -0.55 17.63 3.33
C ARG A 66 0.26 18.71 2.63
N TYR A 67 1.59 18.68 2.79
CA TYR A 67 2.50 19.60 2.11
C TYR A 67 2.32 19.56 0.58
N LEU A 68 2.23 18.36 0.00
CA LEU A 68 2.01 18.20 -1.44
C LEU A 68 0.64 18.74 -1.88
N ARG A 69 -0.43 18.42 -1.13
CA ARG A 69 -1.79 18.96 -1.40
C ARG A 69 -1.77 20.49 -1.40
N ASP A 70 -1.20 21.09 -0.37
CA ASP A 70 -1.21 22.55 -0.19
C ASP A 70 -0.38 23.24 -1.28
N GLY A 71 0.78 22.68 -1.64
CA GLY A 71 1.59 23.17 -2.76
C GLY A 71 0.84 23.13 -4.10
N LEU A 72 0.14 22.03 -4.39
CA LEU A 72 -0.65 21.89 -5.61
C LEU A 72 -1.86 22.84 -5.64
N ARG A 73 -2.54 23.04 -4.49
CA ARG A 73 -3.63 24.02 -4.37
C ARG A 73 -3.15 25.45 -4.59
N ASN A 74 -1.99 25.81 -4.04
CA ASN A 74 -1.38 27.12 -4.24
C ASN A 74 -1.02 27.35 -5.72
N ALA A 75 -0.66 26.29 -6.44
CA ALA A 75 -0.45 26.30 -7.89
C ALA A 75 -1.76 26.27 -8.72
N ARG A 76 -2.94 26.38 -8.07
CA ARG A 76 -4.28 26.33 -8.68
C ARG A 76 -4.60 25.01 -9.38
N ILE A 77 -4.02 23.90 -8.92
CA ILE A 77 -4.32 22.55 -9.41
C ILE A 77 -5.36 21.90 -8.48
N SER A 78 -6.42 21.32 -9.06
CA SER A 78 -7.43 20.62 -8.27
C SER A 78 -6.85 19.37 -7.60
N THR A 79 -7.05 19.25 -6.28
CA THR A 79 -6.51 18.15 -5.48
C THR A 79 -7.47 17.66 -4.40
N MET A 80 -7.40 16.35 -4.15
CA MET A 80 -8.11 15.64 -3.10
C MET A 80 -7.14 14.85 -2.21
N LEU A 81 -7.35 14.93 -0.90
CA LEU A 81 -6.63 14.17 0.10
C LEU A 81 -7.59 13.82 1.23
N ASN A 82 -7.69 12.53 1.58
CA ASN A 82 -8.29 12.10 2.83
C ASN A 82 -7.30 12.36 3.99
N GLU A 83 -7.75 12.94 5.10
CA GLU A 83 -6.89 13.44 6.19
C GLU A 83 -5.94 12.41 6.80
N MET A 84 -6.35 11.13 6.81
CA MET A 84 -5.57 10.01 7.32
C MET A 84 -4.89 9.19 6.21
N SER A 85 -4.99 9.63 4.95
CA SER A 85 -4.34 8.98 3.81
C SER A 85 -3.00 9.63 3.51
N ILE A 86 -2.09 8.82 2.95
CA ILE A 86 -0.80 9.29 2.41
C ILE A 86 -0.85 9.49 0.88
N VAL A 87 -2.01 9.28 0.26
CA VAL A 87 -2.21 9.36 -1.19
C VAL A 87 -2.94 10.67 -1.52
N VAL A 88 -2.29 11.52 -2.30
CA VAL A 88 -2.88 12.74 -2.87
C VAL A 88 -3.31 12.47 -4.31
N VAL A 89 -4.57 12.75 -4.63
CA VAL A 89 -5.12 12.64 -5.99
C VAL A 89 -5.22 14.04 -6.58
N PHE A 90 -4.79 14.21 -7.82
CA PHE A 90 -4.83 15.48 -8.54
C PHE A 90 -5.02 15.25 -10.04
N GLU A 91 -5.26 16.34 -10.77
CA GLU A 91 -5.50 16.31 -12.21
C GLU A 91 -4.35 15.62 -12.97
N ARG A 92 -4.71 14.89 -14.03
CA ARG A 92 -3.72 14.21 -14.86
C ARG A 92 -2.90 15.26 -15.61
N PRO A 93 -1.55 15.22 -15.53
CA PRO A 93 -0.73 16.13 -16.31
C PRO A 93 -0.94 15.95 -17.82
N LEU A 94 -1.09 17.06 -18.55
CA LEU A 94 -1.28 17.06 -20.00
C LEU A 94 -0.01 16.67 -20.75
N ASP A 95 1.17 17.04 -20.23
CA ASP A 95 2.45 16.72 -20.84
C ASP A 95 2.72 15.19 -20.76
N PRO A 96 2.80 14.49 -21.90
CA PRO A 96 3.09 13.05 -21.94
C PRO A 96 4.48 12.71 -21.40
N LYS A 97 5.46 13.62 -21.49
CA LYS A 97 6.82 13.39 -20.96
C LYS A 97 6.81 13.42 -19.44
N LEU A 98 6.18 14.44 -18.85
CA LEU A 98 5.94 14.51 -17.41
C LEU A 98 5.14 13.29 -16.93
N PHE A 99 4.03 12.96 -17.59
CA PHE A 99 3.24 11.78 -17.23
C PHE A 99 4.05 10.49 -17.31
N ARG A 100 4.91 10.30 -18.34
CA ARG A 100 5.75 9.10 -18.48
C ARG A 100 6.84 9.04 -17.40
N HIS A 101 7.47 10.17 -17.09
CA HIS A 101 8.48 10.26 -16.05
C HIS A 101 7.90 9.83 -14.69
N TRP A 102 6.76 10.41 -14.31
CA TRP A 102 6.09 10.06 -13.05
C TRP A 102 5.41 8.70 -13.10
N ARG A 103 4.91 8.22 -14.25
CA ARG A 103 4.35 6.86 -14.38
C ARG A 103 5.37 5.77 -14.11
N ASN A 104 6.64 5.98 -14.46
CA ASN A 104 7.70 5.02 -14.13
C ASN A 104 7.91 4.90 -12.62
N PHE A 105 7.66 5.99 -11.88
CA PHE A 105 7.64 6.02 -10.42
C PHE A 105 6.34 5.43 -9.83
N LEU A 106 5.18 5.78 -10.39
CA LEU A 106 3.86 5.32 -9.95
C LEU A 106 3.59 3.84 -10.25
N ARG A 107 4.20 3.24 -11.29
CA ARG A 107 4.08 1.79 -11.55
C ARG A 107 4.83 0.91 -10.56
N ARG A 108 5.76 1.46 -9.77
CA ARG A 108 6.47 0.72 -8.71
C ARG A 108 5.67 0.57 -7.41
N LYS A 109 4.59 1.35 -7.21
CA LYS A 109 3.60 1.13 -6.15
C LYS A 109 2.23 0.86 -6.80
N HIS A 110 1.71 -0.34 -6.63
CA HIS A 110 0.48 -0.81 -7.28
C HIS A 110 -0.68 0.22 -7.23
N GLY A 111 -1.07 0.70 -8.41
CA GLY A 111 -2.46 0.84 -8.87
C GLY A 111 -3.41 1.82 -8.16
N ALA A 112 -3.50 3.05 -8.66
CA ALA A 112 -4.77 3.79 -8.77
C ALA A 112 -4.62 4.94 -9.77
N CYS A 113 -4.81 4.67 -11.07
CA CYS A 113 -5.07 5.72 -12.05
C CYS A 113 -6.58 5.74 -12.26
N CYS A 114 -7.28 6.58 -11.48
CA CYS A 114 -8.72 6.81 -11.68
C CYS A 114 -8.90 7.44 -13.06
N ARG A 115 -9.54 6.72 -13.98
CA ARG A 115 -9.74 7.16 -15.36
C ARG A 115 -10.97 8.04 -15.56
N ASN A 116 -11.87 8.13 -14.58
CA ASN A 116 -13.05 8.99 -14.62
C ASN A 116 -13.23 9.67 -13.25
N ALA A 117 -12.84 10.94 -13.15
CA ALA A 117 -13.41 11.84 -12.14
C ALA A 117 -14.61 12.52 -12.81
N SER A 118 -15.77 11.89 -12.74
CA SER A 118 -17.02 12.61 -12.92
C SER A 118 -17.15 13.57 -11.74
N CYS A 119 -16.94 14.86 -11.99
CA CYS A 119 -17.41 15.93 -11.14
C CYS A 119 -18.89 15.68 -10.83
N GLN A 120 -19.21 15.36 -9.58
CA GLN A 120 -20.56 15.56 -9.07
C GLN A 120 -20.45 16.36 -7.78
N ASN A 121 -21.03 17.56 -7.88
CA ASN A 121 -21.35 18.46 -6.79
C ASN A 121 -21.96 17.68 -5.63
N ILE A 122 -21.46 17.93 -4.42
CA ILE A 122 -22.24 17.80 -3.20
C ILE A 122 -22.07 19.16 -2.51
N GLY A 123 -23.22 19.82 -2.33
CA GLY A 123 -23.33 21.21 -1.87
C GLY A 123 -22.99 21.44 -0.41
#